data_AF-A0A969LE11-F1
#
_entry.id   AF-A0A969LE11-F1
#
_cell.length_a   1.000
_cell.length_b   1.000
_cell.length_c   1.000
_cell.angle_alpha   90.00
_cell.angle_beta   90.00
_cell.angle_gamma   90.00
#
_symmetry.space_group_name_H-M   'P 1'
#
loop_
_entity.id
_entity.type
_entity.pdbx_description
1 polymer ?
#
loop_
_entity_poly.entity_id
_entity_poly.type
_entity_poly.pdbx_seq_one_letter_code
_entity_poly.pdbx_strand_id
1 'polypeptide(L)'
;MMHTVRSMPDAMFRAYERFIKRLEPRLHEACTRRDADLFVLRVGRSFADFYRPFMQVYGSGPDVQQHLDAIGDVLLDAYLARPEALRLIDLERQMTPDWFQHQQMLGYVCYTDLFAGTLPDITDHLDYLQELGVTYLHLMPLLEPRPGISDGGYAVMSYHTVAPSLGTMRDLADLATQLHERGISLCIDLVINHTASEHEWAQRAMAGEQQYMEYYFTFADRTLPAQYETTLREVFPDFAPGNFTWFEAMAGSGRWVWTTFNRFQWDLNYRNPAVFREMLDIMCFLGNQGADVLRLDAIPFIWKEMGTDCENQPETHLLVQAFRAAMRIVAPGIIFKAEAIVPPEQLVPYLGIGKATGKACELAYHNQLMVLLWSTLASRDVRLMTHALHNMPPTPPGATWLTYVRNHDDIGWAVTDQNAGAVGLNGFLHRQFLNDFYSGKFAGSFAAGALFQFNPLTLDARISGTAASLAGMERATVAGDFLQIGLAVRRLLLLHSIIMAFGGIPLLYMGDEVGLLNDHSYRDNAWKARDNRWMHRPAMNWEQAHQRRNLSSVAGQLYTGLRQLIVARKHTAALHGPPPHTQCGQITRMCLHSIGRITAAICWYWRISTKPPRRLMLA
;
A
#
# COMPACT_ATOMS: atom_id res chain seq x y z
N MET A 1 -25.18 -29.54 -2.18
CA MET A 1 -24.06 -29.15 -3.06
C MET A 1 -24.36 -27.76 -3.63
N MET A 2 -23.48 -26.78 -3.42
CA MET A 2 -23.66 -25.39 -3.88
C MET A 2 -23.81 -25.29 -5.41
N HIS A 3 -24.55 -24.28 -5.88
CA HIS A 3 -24.69 -23.98 -7.32
C HIS A 3 -23.35 -23.74 -8.02
N THR A 4 -22.38 -23.10 -7.33
CA THR A 4 -21.03 -22.85 -7.87
C THR A 4 -20.29 -24.14 -8.18
N VAL A 5 -20.36 -25.12 -7.28
CA VAL A 5 -19.74 -26.45 -7.46
C VAL A 5 -20.38 -27.19 -8.63
N ARG A 6 -21.71 -27.12 -8.78
CA ARG A 6 -22.43 -27.76 -9.89
C ARG A 6 -22.10 -27.18 -11.27
N SER A 7 -21.59 -25.95 -11.31
CA SER A 7 -21.19 -25.27 -12.55
C SER A 7 -19.73 -25.50 -12.94
N MET A 8 -18.96 -26.21 -12.11
CA MET A 8 -17.56 -26.51 -12.41
C MET A 8 -17.47 -27.50 -13.58
N PRO A 9 -16.51 -27.33 -14.51
CA PRO A 9 -16.19 -28.36 -15.49
C PRO A 9 -15.76 -29.66 -14.80
N ASP A 10 -16.09 -30.82 -15.40
CA ASP A 10 -15.87 -32.15 -14.81
C ASP A 10 -14.47 -32.37 -14.22
N ALA A 11 -13.42 -31.92 -14.91
CA ALA A 11 -12.04 -32.08 -14.44
C ALA A 11 -11.78 -31.28 -13.14
N MET A 12 -12.31 -30.06 -13.06
CA MET A 12 -12.21 -29.19 -11.88
C MET A 12 -13.08 -29.73 -10.74
N PHE A 13 -14.28 -30.22 -11.05
CA PHE A 13 -15.15 -30.84 -10.07
C PHE A 13 -14.49 -32.06 -9.41
N ARG A 14 -13.86 -32.95 -10.19
CA ARG A 14 -13.09 -34.08 -9.64
C ARG A 14 -11.91 -33.63 -8.79
N ALA A 15 -11.23 -32.53 -9.15
CA ALA A 15 -10.17 -31.97 -8.33
C ALA A 15 -10.72 -31.43 -6.99
N TYR A 16 -11.85 -30.73 -7.01
CA TYR A 16 -12.56 -30.28 -5.82
C TYR A 16 -12.96 -31.44 -4.91
N GLU A 17 -13.54 -32.51 -5.46
CA GLU A 17 -13.93 -33.69 -4.67
C GLU A 17 -12.74 -34.36 -4.00
N ARG A 18 -11.62 -34.52 -4.72
CA ARG A 18 -10.38 -35.05 -4.13
C ARG A 18 -9.86 -34.16 -3.02
N PHE A 19 -9.84 -32.84 -3.25
CA PHE A 19 -9.37 -31.85 -2.28
C PHE A 19 -10.18 -31.91 -0.98
N ILE A 20 -11.51 -31.91 -1.06
CA ILE A 20 -12.39 -32.01 0.12
C ILE A 20 -12.26 -33.36 0.80
N LYS A 21 -12.34 -34.47 0.05
CA LYS A 21 -12.30 -35.82 0.61
C LYS A 21 -11.02 -36.09 1.40
N ARG A 22 -9.91 -35.46 1.01
CA ARG A 22 -8.63 -35.55 1.70
C ARG A 22 -8.65 -34.84 3.06
N LEU A 23 -9.27 -33.66 3.12
CA LEU A 23 -9.32 -32.81 4.32
C LEU A 23 -10.43 -33.20 5.30
N GLU A 24 -11.50 -33.81 4.80
CA GLU A 24 -12.73 -34.11 5.54
C GLU A 24 -12.51 -34.88 6.87
N PRO A 25 -11.66 -35.92 6.94
CA PRO A 25 -11.44 -36.64 8.20
C PRO A 25 -10.87 -35.73 9.31
N ARG A 26 -9.83 -34.96 8.98
CA ARG A 26 -9.19 -34.01 9.92
C ARG A 26 -10.14 -32.88 10.30
N LEU A 27 -10.95 -32.41 9.36
CA LEU A 27 -11.91 -31.34 9.59
C LEU A 27 -13.00 -31.74 10.59
N HIS A 28 -13.63 -32.91 10.41
CA HIS A 28 -14.69 -33.38 11.32
C HIS A 28 -14.16 -33.80 12.70
N GLU A 29 -12.89 -34.21 12.79
CA GLU A 29 -12.23 -34.52 14.07
C GLU A 29 -11.90 -33.24 14.86
N ALA A 30 -11.44 -32.19 14.18
CA ALA A 30 -10.86 -31.01 14.84
C ALA A 30 -11.85 -29.88 15.13
N CYS A 31 -13.06 -29.86 14.56
CA CYS A 31 -14.00 -28.77 14.75
C CYS A 31 -15.47 -29.22 14.80
N THR A 32 -16.35 -28.28 15.16
CA THR A 32 -17.80 -28.56 15.20
C THR A 32 -18.33 -28.81 13.80
N ARG A 33 -19.43 -29.58 13.67
CA ARG A 33 -20.09 -29.80 12.38
C ARG A 33 -20.40 -28.50 11.63
N ARG A 34 -20.81 -27.45 12.35
CA ARG A 34 -21.12 -26.15 11.76
C ARG A 34 -19.88 -25.51 11.13
N ASP A 35 -18.74 -25.57 11.83
CA ASP A 35 -17.49 -24.99 11.34
C ASP A 35 -16.93 -25.82 10.17
N ALA A 36 -17.04 -27.15 10.23
CA ALA A 36 -16.73 -28.03 9.11
C ALA A 36 -17.58 -27.70 7.87
N ASP A 37 -18.90 -27.57 8.03
CA ASP A 37 -19.81 -27.18 6.96
C ASP A 37 -19.45 -25.80 6.40
N LEU A 38 -19.10 -24.84 7.25
CA LEU A 38 -18.69 -23.49 6.83
C LEU A 38 -17.39 -23.52 6.01
N PHE A 39 -16.38 -24.26 6.45
CA PHE A 39 -15.14 -24.43 5.69
C PHE A 39 -15.42 -25.03 4.31
N VAL A 40 -16.17 -26.13 4.24
CA VAL A 40 -16.53 -26.79 2.97
C VAL A 40 -17.32 -25.84 2.05
N LEU A 41 -18.25 -25.05 2.59
CA LEU A 41 -18.98 -24.03 1.83
C LEU A 41 -18.04 -22.96 1.25
N ARG A 42 -17.07 -22.50 2.04
CA ARG A 42 -16.09 -21.49 1.58
C ARG A 42 -15.16 -22.08 0.51
N VAL A 43 -14.69 -23.32 0.67
CA VAL A 43 -13.95 -24.02 -0.39
C VAL A 43 -14.81 -24.14 -1.64
N GLY A 44 -16.05 -24.62 -1.55
CA GLY A 44 -16.96 -24.74 -2.70
C GLY A 44 -17.27 -23.41 -3.40
N ARG A 45 -17.21 -22.28 -2.68
CA ARG A 45 -17.37 -20.94 -3.26
C ARG A 45 -16.12 -20.44 -3.99
N SER A 46 -14.94 -20.68 -3.41
CA SER A 46 -13.68 -20.07 -3.83
C SER A 46 -12.78 -21.00 -4.65
N PHE A 47 -13.03 -22.30 -4.68
CA PHE A 47 -12.14 -23.30 -5.29
C PHE A 47 -11.91 -23.04 -6.79
N ALA A 48 -12.94 -22.69 -7.56
CA ALA A 48 -12.76 -22.38 -8.98
C ALA A 48 -11.94 -21.10 -9.21
N ASP A 49 -12.06 -20.12 -8.31
CA ASP A 49 -11.32 -18.85 -8.35
C ASP A 49 -9.87 -19.02 -7.90
N PHE A 50 -9.55 -20.07 -7.13
CA PHE A 50 -8.20 -20.49 -6.75
C PHE A 50 -7.57 -21.43 -7.80
N TYR A 51 -8.23 -22.54 -8.09
CA TYR A 51 -7.71 -23.64 -8.89
C TYR A 51 -7.39 -23.20 -10.32
N ARG A 52 -8.23 -22.37 -10.95
CA ARG A 52 -8.00 -21.93 -12.33
C ARG A 52 -6.70 -21.11 -12.48
N PRO A 53 -6.51 -19.98 -11.79
CA PRO A 53 -5.26 -19.22 -11.94
C PRO A 53 -4.05 -20.03 -11.49
N PHE A 54 -4.15 -20.81 -10.41
CA PHE A 54 -3.05 -21.65 -9.95
C PHE A 54 -2.61 -22.67 -11.02
N MET A 55 -3.55 -23.37 -11.66
CA MET A 55 -3.26 -24.29 -12.77
C MET A 55 -2.76 -23.57 -14.04
N GLN A 56 -3.15 -22.32 -14.27
CA GLN A 56 -2.63 -21.54 -15.40
C GLN A 56 -1.16 -21.17 -15.23
N VAL A 57 -0.74 -20.90 -14.00
CA VAL A 57 0.66 -20.58 -13.68
C VAL A 57 1.52 -21.85 -13.63
N TYR A 58 1.05 -22.90 -12.95
CA TYR A 58 1.89 -24.07 -12.63
C TYR A 58 1.62 -25.31 -13.49
N GLY A 59 0.53 -25.35 -14.25
CA GLY A 59 0.13 -26.54 -15.02
C GLY A 59 -0.53 -27.62 -14.17
N SER A 60 -0.51 -28.88 -14.64
CA SER A 60 -1.27 -29.99 -14.03
C SER A 60 -0.44 -31.27 -13.81
N GLY A 61 0.85 -31.13 -13.53
CA GLY A 61 1.75 -32.26 -13.27
C GLY A 61 1.57 -32.91 -11.88
N PRO A 62 2.13 -34.12 -11.64
CA PRO A 62 2.06 -34.79 -10.35
C PRO A 62 2.67 -33.97 -9.19
N ASP A 63 3.76 -33.26 -9.46
CA ASP A 63 4.40 -32.33 -8.52
C ASP A 63 3.45 -31.21 -8.09
N VAL A 64 2.77 -30.59 -9.06
CA VAL A 64 1.76 -29.55 -8.80
C VAL A 64 0.60 -30.08 -7.96
N GLN A 65 0.20 -31.34 -8.15
CA GLN A 65 -0.84 -31.96 -7.31
C GLN A 65 -0.38 -32.14 -5.86
N GLN A 66 0.90 -32.47 -5.60
CA GLN A 66 1.46 -32.51 -4.25
C GLN A 66 1.44 -31.12 -3.60
N HIS A 67 1.74 -30.07 -4.36
CA HIS A 67 1.64 -28.69 -3.89
C HIS A 67 0.19 -28.28 -3.59
N LEU A 68 -0.77 -28.66 -4.44
CA LEU A 68 -2.21 -28.45 -4.16
C LEU A 68 -2.65 -29.13 -2.86
N ASP A 69 -2.19 -30.36 -2.64
CA ASP A 69 -2.49 -31.11 -1.43
C ASP A 69 -1.86 -30.39 -0.22
N ALA A 70 -0.59 -30.01 -0.27
CA ALA A 70 0.06 -29.26 0.80
C ALA A 70 -0.63 -27.90 1.09
N ILE A 71 -1.08 -27.18 0.06
CA ILE A 71 -1.87 -25.96 0.22
C ILE A 71 -3.19 -26.24 0.96
N GLY A 72 -3.85 -27.38 0.68
CA GLY A 72 -5.04 -27.78 1.43
C GLY A 72 -4.77 -27.98 2.92
N ASP A 73 -3.59 -28.49 3.29
CA ASP A 73 -3.21 -28.65 4.69
C ASP A 73 -2.97 -27.30 5.36
N VAL A 74 -2.21 -26.40 4.71
CA VAL A 74 -2.01 -25.01 5.17
C VAL A 74 -3.34 -24.31 5.43
N LEU A 75 -4.29 -24.41 4.50
CA LEU A 75 -5.61 -23.77 4.63
C LEU A 75 -6.42 -24.36 5.79
N LEU A 76 -6.38 -25.69 5.97
CA LEU A 76 -7.09 -26.32 7.08
C LEU A 76 -6.47 -25.95 8.43
N ASP A 77 -5.14 -25.99 8.53
CA ASP A 77 -4.41 -25.67 9.77
C ASP A 77 -4.65 -24.22 10.17
N ALA A 78 -4.55 -23.29 9.22
CA ALA A 78 -4.86 -21.89 9.45
C ALA A 78 -6.31 -21.64 9.85
N TYR A 79 -7.28 -22.35 9.25
CA TYR A 79 -8.69 -22.23 9.61
C TYR A 79 -8.96 -22.72 11.04
N LEU A 80 -8.38 -23.86 11.40
CA LEU A 80 -8.52 -24.43 12.74
C LEU A 80 -7.84 -23.54 13.80
N ALA A 81 -6.68 -22.96 13.47
CA ALA A 81 -5.96 -22.04 14.36
C ALA A 81 -6.59 -20.64 14.48
N ARG A 82 -7.55 -20.27 13.61
CA ARG A 82 -8.13 -18.93 13.57
C ARG A 82 -8.91 -18.61 14.85
N PRO A 83 -8.56 -17.55 15.62
CA PRO A 83 -9.26 -17.15 16.84
C PRO A 83 -10.75 -16.87 16.63
N GLU A 84 -11.59 -17.19 17.62
CA GLU A 84 -13.05 -17.04 17.54
C GLU A 84 -13.50 -15.60 17.25
N ALA A 85 -12.88 -14.60 17.90
CA ALA A 85 -13.18 -13.20 17.64
C ALA A 85 -12.96 -12.81 16.16
N LEU A 86 -11.88 -13.32 15.54
CA LEU A 86 -11.61 -13.07 14.12
C LEU A 86 -12.56 -13.84 13.19
N ARG A 87 -13.04 -15.02 13.61
CA ARG A 87 -14.11 -15.75 12.88
C ARG A 87 -15.43 -14.98 12.88
N LEU A 88 -15.74 -14.24 13.96
CA LEU A 88 -16.93 -13.38 14.00
C LEU A 88 -16.79 -12.19 13.04
N ILE A 89 -15.64 -11.53 13.03
CA ILE A 89 -15.33 -10.45 12.08
C ILE A 89 -15.42 -10.95 10.63
N ASP A 90 -14.94 -12.16 10.36
CA ASP A 90 -15.09 -12.78 9.04
C ASP A 90 -16.55 -12.91 8.62
N LEU A 91 -17.43 -13.38 9.52
CA LEU A 91 -18.85 -13.54 9.22
C LEU A 91 -19.51 -12.18 8.98
N GLU A 92 -19.19 -11.17 9.79
CA GLU A 92 -19.68 -9.79 9.62
C GLU A 92 -19.28 -9.24 8.24
N ARG A 93 -18.00 -9.33 7.89
CA ARG A 93 -17.47 -8.80 6.61
C ARG A 93 -17.89 -9.63 5.40
N GLN A 94 -18.25 -10.89 5.58
CA GLN A 94 -18.92 -11.66 4.52
C GLN A 94 -20.34 -11.14 4.22
N MET A 95 -21.04 -10.60 5.23
CA MET A 95 -22.35 -9.97 5.06
C MET A 95 -22.25 -8.51 4.60
N THR A 96 -21.09 -7.88 4.81
CA THR A 96 -20.78 -6.50 4.43
C THR A 96 -19.50 -6.45 3.57
N PRO A 97 -19.48 -7.08 2.38
CA PRO A 97 -18.26 -7.21 1.58
C PRO A 97 -17.68 -5.88 1.07
N ASP A 98 -18.43 -4.79 1.21
CA ASP A 98 -18.11 -3.41 0.86
C ASP A 98 -17.75 -2.55 2.09
N TRP A 99 -17.53 -3.14 3.28
CA TRP A 99 -17.25 -2.41 4.54
C TRP A 99 -16.14 -1.35 4.40
N PHE A 100 -15.09 -1.65 3.63
CA PHE A 100 -13.95 -0.78 3.38
C PHE A 100 -14.25 0.36 2.39
N GLN A 101 -15.39 0.32 1.70
CA GLN A 101 -15.87 1.37 0.79
C GLN A 101 -16.78 2.38 1.51
N HIS A 102 -17.08 2.16 2.79
CA HIS A 102 -17.98 3.00 3.56
C HIS A 102 -17.38 4.40 3.82
N GLN A 103 -18.21 5.45 3.77
CA GLN A 103 -17.80 6.84 4.04
C GLN A 103 -17.27 7.05 5.46
N GLN A 104 -17.52 6.10 6.36
CA GLN A 104 -16.99 6.11 7.72
C GLN A 104 -15.49 5.80 7.78
N MET A 105 -14.93 5.23 6.71
CA MET A 105 -13.53 4.87 6.64
C MET A 105 -12.63 6.10 6.62
N LEU A 106 -11.67 6.11 7.55
CA LEU A 106 -10.55 7.04 7.62
C LEU A 106 -9.29 6.27 7.98
N GLY A 107 -8.28 6.35 7.12
CA GLY A 107 -6.98 5.76 7.34
C GLY A 107 -6.02 6.68 8.07
N TYR A 108 -5.14 6.09 8.88
CA TYR A 108 -3.94 6.70 9.42
C TYR A 108 -2.77 5.76 9.16
N VAL A 109 -1.61 6.28 8.77
CA VAL A 109 -0.38 5.49 8.57
C VAL A 109 0.77 6.07 9.36
N CYS A 110 1.48 5.20 10.10
CA CYS A 110 2.62 5.60 10.92
C CYS A 110 3.66 4.49 11.05
N TYR A 111 4.89 4.87 11.41
CA TYR A 111 5.89 3.95 11.93
C TYR A 111 5.68 3.78 13.43
N THR A 112 5.69 2.54 13.91
CA THR A 112 5.47 2.22 15.34
C THR A 112 6.46 2.95 16.25
N ASP A 113 7.76 2.88 15.94
CA ASP A 113 8.83 3.52 16.71
C ASP A 113 8.74 5.06 16.69
N LEU A 114 8.41 5.63 15.54
CA LEU A 114 8.31 7.08 15.39
C LEU A 114 7.02 7.65 15.99
N PHE A 115 5.94 6.87 16.04
CA PHE A 115 4.66 7.31 16.59
C PHE A 115 4.62 7.18 18.12
N ALA A 116 5.02 6.01 18.63
CA ALA A 116 4.82 5.64 20.03
C ALA A 116 6.04 5.00 20.69
N GLY A 117 6.99 4.46 19.91
CA GLY A 117 8.17 3.74 20.40
C GLY A 117 8.02 2.23 20.20
N THR A 118 7.02 1.61 20.81
CA THR A 118 6.76 0.17 20.70
C THR A 118 5.29 -0.14 20.41
N LEU A 119 4.97 -1.39 20.05
CA LEU A 119 3.59 -1.84 19.84
C LEU A 119 2.73 -1.68 21.10
N PRO A 120 3.19 -2.07 22.32
CA PRO A 120 2.45 -1.77 23.54
C PRO A 120 2.15 -0.28 23.72
N ASP A 121 3.12 0.60 23.44
CA ASP A 121 3.00 2.06 23.64
C ASP A 121 1.97 2.70 22.70
N ILE A 122 1.65 2.08 21.54
CA ILE A 122 0.55 2.55 20.68
C ILE A 122 -0.77 2.61 21.44
N THR A 123 -0.95 1.71 22.42
CA THR A 123 -2.16 1.64 23.26
C THR A 123 -2.47 2.99 23.92
N ASP A 124 -1.45 3.69 24.40
CA ASP A 124 -1.57 4.99 25.09
C ASP A 124 -2.07 6.12 24.16
N HIS A 125 -2.06 5.87 22.85
CA HIS A 125 -2.44 6.82 21.82
C HIS A 125 -3.69 6.42 21.04
N LEU A 126 -4.35 5.31 21.39
CA LEU A 126 -5.58 4.88 20.73
C LEU A 126 -6.72 5.90 20.92
N ASP A 127 -6.82 6.54 22.08
CA ASP A 127 -7.81 7.59 22.33
C ASP A 127 -7.60 8.79 21.40
N TYR A 128 -6.34 9.13 21.07
CA TYR A 128 -6.03 10.18 20.10
C TYR A 128 -6.51 9.80 18.69
N LEU A 129 -6.25 8.56 18.25
CA LEU A 129 -6.70 8.06 16.95
C LEU A 129 -8.23 7.99 16.85
N GLN A 130 -8.92 7.57 17.92
CA GLN A 130 -10.37 7.59 17.99
C GLN A 130 -10.93 9.01 18.01
N GLU A 131 -10.33 9.93 18.76
CA GLU A 131 -10.70 11.35 18.75
C GLU A 131 -10.58 11.93 17.34
N LEU A 132 -9.51 11.59 16.61
CA LEU A 132 -9.30 11.97 15.22
C LEU A 132 -10.35 11.35 14.28
N GLY A 133 -10.88 10.18 14.63
CA GLY A 133 -11.90 9.45 13.90
C GLY A 133 -11.34 8.37 12.97
N VAL A 134 -10.14 7.88 13.25
CA VAL A 134 -9.47 6.79 12.51
C VAL A 134 -10.27 5.51 12.66
N THR A 135 -10.39 4.75 11.56
CA THR A 135 -11.02 3.41 11.52
C THR A 135 -10.16 2.41 10.75
N TYR A 136 -9.00 2.83 10.27
CA TYR A 136 -8.01 2.02 9.58
C TYR A 136 -6.64 2.52 9.98
N LEU A 137 -5.80 1.67 10.56
CA LEU A 137 -4.44 2.00 10.98
C LEU A 137 -3.46 1.13 10.20
N HIS A 138 -2.64 1.75 9.36
CA HIS A 138 -1.52 1.09 8.70
C HIS A 138 -0.26 1.34 9.51
N LEU A 139 0.30 0.27 10.07
CA LEU A 139 1.62 0.31 10.69
C LEU A 139 2.66 -0.11 9.64
N MET A 140 3.64 0.76 9.40
CA MET A 140 4.81 0.50 8.55
C MET A 140 5.58 -0.76 9.02
N PRO A 141 6.50 -1.36 8.22
CA PRO A 141 7.01 -2.71 8.47
C PRO A 141 7.40 -3.00 9.93
N LEU A 142 6.72 -3.97 10.52
CA LEU A 142 6.87 -4.41 11.93
C LEU A 142 7.72 -5.67 12.05
N LEU A 143 7.74 -6.48 11.00
CA LEU A 143 8.33 -7.81 10.99
C LEU A 143 9.84 -7.69 11.06
N GLU A 144 10.49 -8.69 11.64
CA GLU A 144 11.91 -8.65 11.97
C GLU A 144 12.74 -8.39 10.71
N PRO A 145 13.40 -7.22 10.61
CA PRO A 145 14.21 -6.89 9.47
C PRO A 145 15.64 -7.35 9.67
N ARG A 146 16.43 -7.38 8.60
CA ARG A 146 17.88 -7.60 8.73
C ARG A 146 18.54 -6.58 9.67
N PRO A 147 19.65 -6.93 10.34
CA PRO A 147 20.42 -5.99 11.15
C PRO A 147 21.00 -4.83 10.32
N GLY A 148 20.96 -3.61 10.87
CA GLY A 148 21.51 -2.41 10.23
C GLY A 148 20.59 -1.83 9.15
N ILE A 149 21.13 -1.51 7.97
CA ILE A 149 20.36 -0.90 6.86
C ILE A 149 19.36 -1.93 6.32
N SER A 150 18.06 -1.69 6.50
CA SER A 150 17.00 -2.62 6.14
C SER A 150 15.95 -2.03 5.21
N ASP A 151 16.26 -0.91 4.54
CA ASP A 151 15.32 -0.12 3.75
C ASP A 151 14.06 0.25 4.57
N GLY A 152 14.26 0.70 5.82
CA GLY A 152 13.14 1.05 6.70
C GLY A 152 12.26 -0.13 7.11
N GLY A 153 12.81 -1.35 7.10
CA GLY A 153 12.13 -2.58 7.54
C GLY A 153 11.68 -3.49 6.40
N TYR A 154 11.80 -3.07 5.14
CA TYR A 154 11.36 -3.88 3.97
C TYR A 154 12.30 -5.05 3.63
N ALA A 155 13.53 -5.08 4.16
CA ALA A 155 14.38 -6.26 4.09
C ALA A 155 14.05 -7.23 5.26
N VAL A 156 12.97 -8.01 5.11
CA VAL A 156 12.44 -8.92 6.15
C VAL A 156 13.29 -10.19 6.27
N MET A 157 13.81 -10.45 7.47
CA MET A 157 14.52 -11.69 7.79
C MET A 157 13.65 -12.75 8.49
N SER A 158 12.54 -12.34 9.13
CA SER A 158 11.53 -13.28 9.62
C SER A 158 10.11 -12.69 9.53
N TYR A 159 9.21 -13.42 8.87
CA TYR A 159 7.79 -13.07 8.82
C TYR A 159 7.00 -13.47 10.07
N HIS A 160 7.58 -14.33 10.92
CA HIS A 160 6.92 -14.88 12.11
C HIS A 160 7.31 -14.18 13.40
N THR A 161 8.15 -13.15 13.30
CA THR A 161 8.70 -12.41 14.44
C THR A 161 8.49 -10.93 14.21
N VAL A 162 7.92 -10.23 15.19
CA VAL A 162 7.99 -8.76 15.25
C VAL A 162 9.43 -8.35 15.56
N ALA A 163 9.92 -7.27 14.94
CA ALA A 163 11.21 -6.68 15.25
C ALA A 163 11.36 -6.50 16.78
N PRO A 164 12.40 -7.07 17.42
CA PRO A 164 12.52 -7.07 18.89
C PRO A 164 12.50 -5.68 19.53
N SER A 165 12.89 -4.64 18.78
CA SER A 165 12.82 -3.24 19.23
C SER A 165 11.40 -2.68 19.31
N LEU A 166 10.45 -3.30 18.63
CA LEU A 166 9.04 -2.88 18.57
C LEU A 166 8.14 -3.72 19.49
N GLY A 167 8.57 -4.93 19.88
CA GLY A 167 7.82 -5.83 20.75
C GLY A 167 7.82 -7.26 20.25
N THR A 168 6.73 -7.98 20.51
CA THR A 168 6.56 -9.40 20.17
C THR A 168 5.33 -9.62 19.29
N MET A 169 5.21 -10.83 18.71
CA MET A 169 3.99 -11.23 18.00
C MET A 169 2.74 -11.17 18.88
N ARG A 170 2.88 -11.43 20.18
CA ARG A 170 1.78 -11.31 21.13
C ARG A 170 1.34 -9.86 21.28
N ASP A 171 2.28 -8.92 21.37
CA ASP A 171 1.96 -7.50 21.46
C ASP A 171 1.21 -7.01 20.21
N LEU A 172 1.56 -7.55 19.03
CA LEU A 172 0.81 -7.29 17.79
C LEU A 172 -0.63 -7.80 17.86
N ALA A 173 -0.83 -9.03 18.34
CA ALA A 173 -2.17 -9.63 18.47
C ALA A 173 -3.02 -8.90 19.54
N ASP A 174 -2.41 -8.51 20.66
CA ASP A 174 -3.05 -7.75 21.72
C ASP A 174 -3.42 -6.34 21.22
N LEU A 175 -2.54 -5.67 20.47
CA LEU A 175 -2.85 -4.40 19.81
C LEU A 175 -3.99 -4.55 18.79
N ALA A 176 -3.97 -5.57 17.94
CA ALA A 176 -5.03 -5.82 16.96
C ALA A 176 -6.39 -5.99 17.65
N THR A 177 -6.43 -6.72 18.75
CA THR A 177 -7.65 -6.89 19.57
C THR A 177 -8.17 -5.54 20.07
N GLN A 178 -7.30 -4.71 20.65
CA GLN A 178 -7.68 -3.39 21.14
C GLN A 178 -8.12 -2.41 20.04
N LEU A 179 -7.56 -2.55 18.84
CA LEU A 179 -7.99 -1.80 17.64
C LEU A 179 -9.39 -2.25 17.19
N HIS A 180 -9.67 -3.56 17.16
CA HIS A 180 -10.98 -4.10 16.79
C HIS A 180 -12.09 -3.68 17.76
N GLU A 181 -11.82 -3.69 19.07
CA GLU A 181 -12.75 -3.17 20.10
C GLU A 181 -13.12 -1.70 19.87
N ARG A 182 -12.27 -0.95 19.16
CA ARG A 182 -12.43 0.47 18.84
C ARG A 182 -12.97 0.72 17.44
N GLY A 183 -13.25 -0.34 16.67
CA GLY A 183 -13.68 -0.24 15.27
C GLY A 183 -12.58 0.22 14.32
N ILE A 184 -11.31 -0.06 14.65
CA ILE A 184 -10.14 0.26 13.83
C ILE A 184 -9.60 -1.02 13.20
N SER A 185 -9.49 -1.05 11.88
CA SER A 185 -8.88 -2.15 11.15
C SER A 185 -7.36 -1.99 11.06
N LEU A 186 -6.61 -3.04 11.37
CA LEU A 186 -5.16 -3.08 11.29
C LEU A 186 -4.69 -3.47 9.89
N CYS A 187 -3.85 -2.62 9.30
CA CYS A 187 -3.10 -2.92 8.10
C CYS A 187 -1.61 -3.06 8.41
N ILE A 188 -1.00 -4.11 7.87
CA ILE A 188 0.43 -4.34 7.97
C ILE A 188 1.04 -4.58 6.59
N ASP A 189 2.33 -4.33 6.48
CA ASP A 189 3.12 -4.66 5.31
C ASP A 189 3.40 -6.16 5.21
N LEU A 190 3.21 -6.70 4.00
CA LEU A 190 3.67 -8.03 3.61
C LEU A 190 4.59 -7.88 2.40
N VAL A 191 5.89 -8.00 2.66
CA VAL A 191 6.90 -8.04 1.61
C VAL A 191 6.77 -9.38 0.88
N ILE A 192 6.14 -9.35 -0.29
CA ILE A 192 5.82 -10.57 -1.02
C ILE A 192 6.84 -10.87 -2.11
N ASN A 193 7.54 -9.85 -2.62
CA ASN A 193 8.49 -10.02 -3.73
C ASN A 193 9.84 -10.59 -3.30
N HIS A 194 10.32 -10.27 -2.10
CA HIS A 194 11.70 -10.54 -1.72
C HIS A 194 11.86 -10.78 -0.22
N THR A 195 12.98 -11.37 0.18
CA THR A 195 13.38 -11.48 1.59
C THR A 195 14.73 -10.80 1.80
N ALA A 196 15.10 -10.55 3.06
CA ALA A 196 16.49 -10.25 3.39
C ALA A 196 17.42 -11.41 2.98
N SER A 197 18.68 -11.09 2.67
CA SER A 197 19.74 -12.10 2.53
C SER A 197 19.97 -12.91 3.81
N GLU A 198 19.58 -12.36 4.96
CA GLU A 198 19.64 -12.97 6.30
C GLU A 198 18.44 -13.86 6.61
N HIS A 199 17.41 -13.89 5.76
CA HIS A 199 16.25 -14.77 5.92
C HIS A 199 16.69 -16.24 5.92
N GLU A 200 16.02 -17.10 6.70
CA GLU A 200 16.36 -18.53 6.81
C GLU A 200 16.50 -19.18 5.42
N TRP A 201 15.51 -18.96 4.55
CA TRP A 201 15.54 -19.46 3.17
C TRP A 201 16.78 -18.98 2.40
N ALA A 202 17.15 -17.70 2.49
CA ALA A 202 18.33 -17.17 1.82
C ALA A 202 19.64 -17.73 2.40
N GLN A 203 19.72 -17.93 3.71
CA GLN A 203 20.89 -18.54 4.36
C GLN A 203 21.06 -20.01 3.97
N ARG A 204 19.97 -20.77 3.86
CA ARG A 204 20.00 -22.16 3.38
C ARG A 204 20.35 -22.24 1.90
N ALA A 205 19.85 -21.30 1.09
CA ALA A 205 20.27 -21.14 -0.30
C ALA A 205 21.77 -20.79 -0.41
N MET A 206 22.27 -19.90 0.44
CA MET A 206 23.69 -19.53 0.53
C MET A 206 24.55 -20.75 0.83
N ALA A 207 24.10 -21.63 1.72
CA ALA A 207 24.74 -22.89 2.06
C ALA A 207 24.67 -23.97 0.95
N GLY A 208 23.94 -23.71 -0.14
CA GLY A 208 23.84 -24.61 -1.29
C GLY A 208 22.74 -25.66 -1.18
N GLU A 209 21.77 -25.52 -0.26
CA GLU A 209 20.60 -26.40 -0.21
C GLU A 209 19.71 -26.17 -1.44
N GLN A 210 19.64 -27.17 -2.33
CA GLN A 210 18.97 -27.06 -3.64
C GLN A 210 17.54 -26.54 -3.55
N GLN A 211 16.74 -27.06 -2.61
CA GLN A 211 15.36 -26.61 -2.41
C GLN A 211 15.26 -25.09 -2.19
N TYR A 212 16.16 -24.51 -1.39
CA TYR A 212 16.13 -23.09 -1.06
C TYR A 212 16.82 -22.24 -2.12
N MET A 213 17.81 -22.78 -2.84
CA MET A 213 18.33 -22.09 -4.03
C MET A 213 17.22 -21.87 -5.08
N GLU A 214 16.27 -22.79 -5.20
CA GLU A 214 15.11 -22.68 -6.10
C GLU A 214 14.03 -21.70 -5.61
N TYR A 215 14.12 -21.22 -4.35
CA TYR A 215 13.25 -20.15 -3.84
C TYR A 215 13.67 -18.78 -4.37
N TYR A 216 14.84 -18.67 -4.99
CA TYR A 216 15.38 -17.43 -5.53
C TYR A 216 15.84 -17.64 -6.98
N PHE A 217 16.09 -16.54 -7.70
CA PHE A 217 16.70 -16.61 -9.02
C PHE A 217 18.23 -16.55 -8.88
N THR A 218 18.90 -17.68 -9.10
CA THR A 218 20.36 -17.81 -8.91
C THR A 218 21.06 -18.32 -10.18
N PHE A 219 22.12 -17.65 -10.61
CA PHE A 219 22.82 -17.92 -11.87
C PHE A 219 24.31 -18.17 -11.64
N ALA A 220 24.88 -19.15 -12.34
CA ALA A 220 26.29 -19.50 -12.19
C ALA A 220 27.22 -18.44 -12.80
N ASP A 221 26.74 -17.71 -13.81
CA ASP A 221 27.49 -16.69 -14.54
C ASP A 221 26.60 -15.52 -14.97
N ARG A 222 27.20 -14.51 -15.62
CA ARG A 222 26.52 -13.28 -16.06
C ARG A 222 25.66 -13.43 -17.31
N THR A 223 25.66 -14.58 -17.99
CA THR A 223 25.04 -14.72 -19.33
C THR A 223 23.55 -14.41 -19.30
N LEU A 224 22.79 -15.04 -18.39
CA LEU A 224 21.35 -14.77 -18.25
C LEU A 224 21.07 -13.43 -17.54
N PRO A 225 21.74 -13.07 -16.42
CA PRO A 225 21.61 -11.75 -15.83
C PRO A 225 21.75 -10.59 -16.83
N ALA A 226 22.79 -10.63 -17.67
CA ALA A 226 23.04 -9.59 -18.67
C ALA A 226 21.96 -9.53 -19.75
N GLN A 227 21.33 -10.66 -20.10
CA GLN A 227 20.20 -10.68 -21.03
C GLN A 227 18.95 -10.05 -20.41
N TYR A 228 18.64 -10.36 -19.15
CA TYR A 228 17.54 -9.72 -18.44
C TYR A 228 17.75 -8.21 -18.33
N GLU A 229 18.94 -7.75 -17.92
CA GLU A 229 19.25 -6.33 -17.72
C GLU A 229 19.11 -5.48 -19.00
N THR A 230 18.94 -6.08 -20.19
CA THR A 230 18.63 -5.32 -21.41
C THR A 230 17.24 -4.66 -21.40
N THR A 231 16.32 -5.15 -20.57
CA THR A 231 14.93 -4.69 -20.49
C THR A 231 14.50 -4.23 -19.10
N LEU A 232 15.27 -4.53 -18.05
CA LEU A 232 14.93 -4.16 -16.67
C LEU A 232 15.19 -2.69 -16.36
N ARG A 233 14.34 -2.12 -15.52
CA ARG A 233 14.52 -0.78 -14.94
C ARG A 233 15.35 -0.87 -13.65
N GLU A 234 16.29 0.04 -13.46
CA GLU A 234 16.99 0.21 -12.17
C GLU A 234 16.11 1.03 -11.21
N VAL A 235 15.73 0.42 -10.08
CA VAL A 235 14.90 1.09 -9.07
C VAL A 235 15.71 2.05 -8.20
N PHE A 236 16.92 1.63 -7.79
CA PHE A 236 17.83 2.38 -6.91
C PHE A 236 19.24 2.52 -7.48
N PRO A 237 19.41 3.21 -8.63
CA PRO A 237 20.71 3.30 -9.32
C PRO A 237 21.83 3.88 -8.45
N ASP A 238 21.52 4.79 -7.51
CA ASP A 238 22.53 5.40 -6.63
C ASP A 238 23.02 4.46 -5.52
N PHE A 239 22.18 3.51 -5.07
CA PHE A 239 22.45 2.68 -3.90
C PHE A 239 22.81 1.24 -4.26
N ALA A 240 22.19 0.71 -5.30
CA ALA A 240 22.30 -0.67 -5.76
C ALA A 240 22.17 -0.70 -7.30
N PRO A 241 23.23 -0.36 -8.04
CA PRO A 241 23.19 -0.37 -9.50
C PRO A 241 23.03 -1.80 -10.05
N GLY A 242 22.31 -1.94 -11.15
CA GLY A 242 21.91 -3.21 -11.74
C GLY A 242 20.73 -3.89 -11.05
N ASN A 243 20.44 -5.13 -11.46
CA ASN A 243 19.36 -5.94 -10.91
C ASN A 243 19.85 -7.27 -10.32
N PHE A 244 21.16 -7.52 -10.37
CA PHE A 244 21.78 -8.77 -9.92
C PHE A 244 23.04 -8.51 -9.10
N THR A 245 23.16 -9.22 -7.99
CA THR A 245 24.31 -9.13 -7.07
C THR A 245 25.09 -10.45 -7.07
N TRP A 246 26.42 -10.39 -7.12
CA TRP A 246 27.29 -11.57 -6.97
C TRP A 246 27.57 -11.88 -5.51
N PHE A 247 27.38 -13.14 -5.13
CA PHE A 247 27.70 -13.66 -3.80
C PHE A 247 28.76 -14.74 -3.91
N GLU A 248 30.01 -14.41 -3.57
CA GLU A 248 31.16 -15.32 -3.65
C GLU A 248 30.98 -16.59 -2.80
N ALA A 249 30.38 -16.44 -1.61
CA ALA A 249 30.19 -17.55 -0.67
C ALA A 249 29.10 -18.54 -1.10
N MET A 250 28.25 -18.18 -2.07
CA MET A 250 27.05 -18.96 -2.39
C MET A 250 27.41 -20.32 -3.00
N ALA A 251 26.88 -21.40 -2.42
CA ALA A 251 27.03 -22.78 -2.89
C ALA A 251 28.49 -23.22 -3.14
N GLY A 252 29.46 -22.59 -2.46
CA GLY A 252 30.89 -22.89 -2.58
C GLY A 252 31.56 -22.50 -3.91
N SER A 253 30.80 -22.04 -4.91
CA SER A 253 31.31 -21.67 -6.24
C SER A 253 31.04 -20.21 -6.62
N GLY A 254 30.28 -19.49 -5.79
CA GLY A 254 29.76 -18.17 -6.09
C GLY A 254 28.62 -18.19 -7.13
N ARG A 255 27.62 -17.32 -6.94
CA ARG A 255 26.48 -17.17 -7.87
C ARG A 255 25.98 -15.73 -7.93
N TRP A 256 25.38 -15.35 -9.05
CA TRP A 256 24.57 -14.15 -9.19
C TRP A 256 23.17 -14.41 -8.64
N VAL A 257 22.63 -13.46 -7.89
CA VAL A 257 21.28 -13.51 -7.34
C VAL A 257 20.49 -12.29 -7.80
N TRP A 258 19.23 -12.49 -8.17
CA TRP A 258 18.33 -11.40 -8.53
C TRP A 258 18.00 -10.54 -7.30
N THR A 259 18.32 -9.25 -7.40
CA THR A 259 18.15 -8.24 -6.35
C THR A 259 17.63 -6.95 -6.98
N THR A 260 16.32 -6.88 -7.25
CA THR A 260 15.66 -5.74 -7.92
C THR A 260 15.86 -4.41 -7.16
N PHE A 261 15.94 -4.51 -5.83
CA PHE A 261 16.05 -3.39 -4.91
C PHE A 261 17.49 -3.26 -4.38
N ASN A 262 17.70 -3.42 -3.08
CA ASN A 262 19.05 -3.45 -2.51
C ASN A 262 19.68 -4.83 -2.68
N ARG A 263 21.02 -4.88 -2.65
CA ARG A 263 21.80 -6.13 -2.69
C ARG A 263 21.40 -7.16 -1.62
N PHE A 264 20.82 -6.71 -0.51
CA PHE A 264 20.39 -7.56 0.60
C PHE A 264 18.90 -7.94 0.52
N GLN A 265 18.20 -7.60 -0.57
CA GLN A 265 16.81 -7.96 -0.84
C GLN A 265 16.80 -8.94 -2.01
N TRP A 266 16.64 -10.23 -1.72
CA TRP A 266 16.66 -11.31 -2.72
C TRP A 266 15.26 -11.60 -3.22
N ASP A 267 15.05 -11.47 -4.54
CA ASP A 267 13.76 -11.71 -5.18
C ASP A 267 13.37 -13.19 -5.11
N LEU A 268 12.16 -13.45 -4.60
CA LEU A 268 11.55 -14.76 -4.50
C LEU A 268 11.11 -15.26 -5.88
N ASN A 269 11.30 -16.56 -6.12
CA ASN A 269 10.99 -17.22 -7.37
C ASN A 269 9.60 -17.86 -7.36
N TYR A 270 8.58 -17.09 -7.77
CA TYR A 270 7.20 -17.58 -7.84
C TYR A 270 6.94 -18.61 -8.96
N ARG A 271 7.90 -18.90 -9.84
CA ARG A 271 7.80 -20.07 -10.73
C ARG A 271 7.81 -21.38 -9.95
N ASN A 272 8.36 -21.35 -8.73
CA ASN A 272 8.32 -22.47 -7.81
C ASN A 272 7.01 -22.42 -6.98
N PRO A 273 6.09 -23.41 -7.12
CA PRO A 273 4.85 -23.45 -6.35
C PRO A 273 5.07 -23.60 -4.84
N ALA A 274 6.26 -24.02 -4.38
CA ALA A 274 6.62 -23.99 -2.97
C ALA A 274 6.59 -22.57 -2.41
N VAL A 275 7.16 -21.59 -3.13
CA VAL A 275 7.20 -20.18 -2.70
C VAL A 275 5.78 -19.62 -2.53
N PHE A 276 4.87 -19.94 -3.46
CA PHE A 276 3.46 -19.57 -3.31
C PHE A 276 2.84 -20.14 -2.04
N ARG A 277 3.09 -21.43 -1.75
CA ARG A 277 2.58 -22.09 -0.54
C ARG A 277 3.14 -21.45 0.73
N GLU A 278 4.45 -21.23 0.81
CA GLU A 278 5.08 -20.60 1.99
C GLU A 278 4.51 -19.20 2.25
N MET A 279 4.35 -18.40 1.20
CA MET A 279 3.79 -17.04 1.34
C MET A 279 2.30 -17.06 1.68
N LEU A 280 1.54 -18.05 1.20
CA LEU A 280 0.15 -18.25 1.61
C LEU A 280 0.05 -18.60 3.11
N ASP A 281 0.95 -19.46 3.60
CA ASP A 281 1.02 -19.79 5.02
C ASP A 281 1.32 -18.55 5.87
N ILE A 282 2.28 -17.72 5.44
CA ILE A 282 2.59 -16.43 6.08
C ILE A 282 1.36 -15.50 6.09
N MET A 283 0.63 -15.38 4.98
CA MET A 283 -0.61 -14.58 4.93
C MET A 283 -1.66 -15.08 5.93
N CYS A 284 -1.83 -16.41 6.02
CA CYS A 284 -2.72 -17.06 6.96
C CYS A 284 -2.30 -16.83 8.41
N PHE A 285 -1.00 -16.99 8.71
CA PHE A 285 -0.41 -16.74 10.02
C PHE A 285 -0.68 -15.30 10.46
N LEU A 286 -0.25 -14.31 9.68
CA LEU A 286 -0.44 -12.88 10.01
C LEU A 286 -1.92 -12.52 10.13
N GLY A 287 -2.78 -13.10 9.30
CA GLY A 287 -4.22 -12.94 9.40
C GLY A 287 -4.82 -13.51 10.69
N ASN A 288 -4.22 -14.53 11.28
CA ASN A 288 -4.59 -15.09 12.58
C ASN A 288 -4.03 -14.29 13.76
N GLN A 289 -3.08 -13.38 13.51
CA GLN A 289 -2.59 -12.40 14.49
C GLN A 289 -3.43 -11.12 14.51
N GLY A 290 -4.52 -11.07 13.74
CA GLY A 290 -5.48 -9.96 13.75
C GLY A 290 -5.31 -8.92 12.64
N ALA A 291 -4.42 -9.15 11.67
CA ALA A 291 -4.34 -8.28 10.49
C ALA A 291 -5.64 -8.32 9.67
N ASP A 292 -6.16 -7.15 9.32
CA ASP A 292 -7.36 -6.99 8.48
C ASP A 292 -7.02 -6.73 7.03
N VAL A 293 -5.89 -6.05 6.79
CA VAL A 293 -5.44 -5.67 5.46
C VAL A 293 -3.96 -5.97 5.30
N LEU A 294 -3.61 -6.77 4.30
CA LEU A 294 -2.22 -7.03 3.93
C LEU A 294 -1.83 -6.08 2.79
N ARG A 295 -0.84 -5.20 3.03
CA ARG A 295 -0.20 -4.42 1.95
C ARG A 295 0.78 -5.32 1.24
N LEU A 296 0.45 -5.68 0.00
CA LEU A 296 1.30 -6.50 -0.86
C LEU A 296 2.36 -5.59 -1.48
N ASP A 297 3.54 -5.56 -0.86
CA ASP A 297 4.66 -4.68 -1.23
C ASP A 297 5.40 -5.20 -2.46
N ALA A 298 5.79 -4.30 -3.36
CA ALA A 298 6.53 -4.63 -4.59
C ALA A 298 5.83 -5.71 -5.45
N ILE A 299 4.50 -5.76 -5.40
CA ILE A 299 3.71 -6.78 -6.10
C ILE A 299 3.93 -6.83 -7.62
N PRO A 300 4.29 -5.73 -8.34
CA PRO A 300 4.55 -5.82 -9.77
C PRO A 300 5.69 -6.75 -10.16
N PHE A 301 6.63 -7.00 -9.26
CA PHE A 301 7.88 -7.65 -9.55
C PHE A 301 7.85 -9.18 -9.34
N ILE A 302 6.76 -9.75 -8.80
CA ILE A 302 6.78 -11.15 -8.34
C ILE A 302 6.95 -12.20 -9.46
N TRP A 303 6.84 -11.83 -10.73
CA TRP A 303 7.03 -12.72 -11.86
C TRP A 303 8.06 -12.19 -12.86
N LYS A 304 9.00 -13.04 -13.28
CA LYS A 304 10.12 -12.69 -14.16
C LYS A 304 10.00 -13.42 -15.48
N GLU A 305 9.97 -12.71 -16.60
CA GLU A 305 9.88 -13.28 -17.96
C GLU A 305 10.96 -12.66 -18.87
N MET A 306 11.73 -13.51 -19.57
CA MET A 306 12.87 -13.05 -20.36
C MET A 306 12.41 -12.16 -21.53
N GLY A 307 13.12 -11.07 -21.77
CA GLY A 307 12.77 -10.10 -22.83
C GLY A 307 11.62 -9.15 -22.47
N THR A 308 11.15 -9.17 -21.22
CA THR A 308 10.18 -8.21 -20.67
C THR A 308 10.84 -7.33 -19.60
N ASP A 309 10.15 -6.28 -19.15
CA ASP A 309 10.58 -5.48 -18.00
C ASP A 309 10.43 -6.21 -16.65
N CYS A 310 9.84 -7.41 -16.64
CA CYS A 310 9.54 -8.20 -15.44
C CYS A 310 8.68 -7.45 -14.40
N GLU A 311 7.88 -6.49 -14.85
CA GLU A 311 6.89 -5.78 -14.04
C GLU A 311 5.48 -6.10 -14.58
N ASN A 312 4.49 -6.24 -13.70
CA ASN A 312 3.06 -6.37 -14.07
C ASN A 312 2.72 -7.53 -15.03
N GLN A 313 3.49 -8.62 -14.98
CA GLN A 313 3.25 -9.77 -15.86
C GLN A 313 1.87 -10.41 -15.59
N PRO A 314 1.23 -11.04 -16.59
CA PRO A 314 -0.08 -11.67 -16.40
C PRO A 314 -0.14 -12.65 -15.22
N GLU A 315 0.93 -13.41 -14.99
CA GLU A 315 1.07 -14.38 -13.91
C GLU A 315 1.04 -13.72 -12.54
N THR A 316 1.55 -12.50 -12.39
CA THR A 316 1.41 -11.71 -11.16
C THR A 316 -0.06 -11.59 -10.76
N HIS A 317 -0.92 -11.22 -11.71
CA HIS A 317 -2.36 -11.08 -11.44
C HIS A 317 -3.05 -12.42 -11.16
N LEU A 318 -2.61 -13.52 -11.79
CA LEU A 318 -3.12 -14.85 -11.50
C LEU A 318 -2.74 -15.31 -10.09
N LEU A 319 -1.50 -15.08 -9.67
CA LEU A 319 -1.04 -15.39 -8.31
C LEU A 319 -1.83 -14.61 -7.26
N VAL A 320 -2.06 -13.31 -7.48
CA VAL A 320 -2.89 -12.47 -6.61
C VAL A 320 -4.31 -13.02 -6.50
N GLN A 321 -4.90 -13.43 -7.63
CA GLN A 321 -6.22 -14.06 -7.64
C GLN A 321 -6.25 -15.36 -6.84
N ALA A 322 -5.22 -16.20 -6.98
CA ALA A 322 -5.10 -17.45 -6.24
C ALA A 322 -4.94 -17.20 -4.73
N PHE A 323 -4.04 -16.30 -4.32
CA PHE A 323 -3.88 -15.88 -2.92
C PHE A 323 -5.20 -15.38 -2.34
N ARG A 324 -5.91 -14.51 -3.08
CA ARG A 324 -7.15 -13.94 -2.58
C ARG A 324 -8.23 -14.99 -2.39
N ALA A 325 -8.39 -15.90 -3.36
CA ALA A 325 -9.35 -16.98 -3.30
C ALA A 325 -9.04 -17.95 -2.15
N ALA A 326 -7.75 -18.25 -1.91
CA ALA A 326 -7.30 -19.05 -0.77
C ALA A 326 -7.63 -18.37 0.56
N MET A 327 -7.33 -17.08 0.71
CA MET A 327 -7.69 -16.31 1.91
C MET A 327 -9.20 -16.23 2.16
N ARG A 328 -10.04 -16.24 1.11
CA ARG A 328 -11.52 -16.32 1.27
C ARG A 328 -12.00 -17.61 1.91
N ILE A 329 -11.20 -18.67 1.88
CA ILE A 329 -11.52 -19.95 2.53
C ILE A 329 -11.32 -19.83 4.05
N VAL A 330 -10.20 -19.25 4.46
CA VAL A 330 -9.76 -19.23 5.86
C VAL A 330 -10.22 -17.97 6.59
N ALA A 331 -9.90 -16.81 6.03
CA ALA A 331 -10.04 -15.49 6.64
C ALA A 331 -10.68 -14.51 5.64
N PRO A 332 -11.96 -14.72 5.24
CA PRO A 332 -12.64 -13.91 4.23
C PRO A 332 -12.79 -12.43 4.58
N GLY A 333 -12.71 -12.07 5.87
CA GLY A 333 -12.71 -10.69 6.33
C GLY A 333 -11.42 -9.92 6.04
N ILE A 334 -10.34 -10.61 5.64
CA ILE A 334 -9.07 -10.00 5.23
C ILE A 334 -9.16 -9.57 3.76
N ILE A 335 -8.67 -8.36 3.50
CA ILE A 335 -8.59 -7.77 2.16
C ILE A 335 -7.13 -7.44 1.80
N PHE A 336 -6.85 -7.32 0.50
CA PHE A 336 -5.52 -6.99 0.01
C PHE A 336 -5.43 -5.54 -0.47
N LYS A 337 -4.29 -4.93 -0.16
CA LYS A 337 -3.90 -3.62 -0.65
C LYS A 337 -2.71 -3.78 -1.58
N ALA A 338 -2.91 -3.51 -2.87
CA ALA A 338 -1.84 -3.49 -3.84
C ALA A 338 -0.96 -2.26 -3.63
N GLU A 339 0.33 -2.47 -3.46
CA GLU A 339 1.31 -1.42 -3.70
C GLU A 339 1.94 -1.60 -5.08
N ALA A 340 1.40 -0.86 -6.05
CA ALA A 340 1.93 -0.79 -7.40
C ALA A 340 2.03 0.68 -7.79
N ILE A 341 3.25 1.22 -7.80
CA ILE A 341 3.53 2.61 -8.20
C ILE A 341 3.76 2.67 -9.70
N VAL A 342 2.70 2.38 -10.45
CA VAL A 342 2.69 2.25 -11.91
C VAL A 342 1.62 3.17 -12.51
N PRO A 343 1.65 3.44 -13.83
CA PRO A 343 0.60 4.18 -14.50
C PRO A 343 -0.80 3.58 -14.27
N PRO A 344 -1.87 4.40 -14.27
CA PRO A 344 -3.23 3.95 -13.98
C PRO A 344 -3.71 2.71 -14.73
N GLU A 345 -3.36 2.59 -16.01
CA GLU A 345 -3.71 1.47 -16.90
C GLU A 345 -3.11 0.14 -16.44
N GLN A 346 -1.96 0.15 -15.77
CA GLN A 346 -1.31 -1.01 -15.18
C GLN A 346 -1.76 -1.24 -13.73
N LEU A 347 -2.22 -0.20 -13.04
CA LEU A 347 -2.68 -0.26 -11.66
C LEU A 347 -4.06 -0.90 -11.50
N VAL A 348 -5.02 -0.51 -12.35
CA VAL A 348 -6.42 -1.01 -12.26
C VAL A 348 -6.53 -2.55 -12.39
N PRO A 349 -5.73 -3.25 -13.22
CA PRO A 349 -5.68 -4.71 -13.23
C PRO A 349 -5.47 -5.37 -11.85
N TYR A 350 -4.73 -4.73 -10.92
CA TYR A 350 -4.58 -5.25 -9.55
C TYR A 350 -5.87 -5.24 -8.74
N LEU A 351 -6.81 -4.35 -9.06
CA LEU A 351 -8.15 -4.30 -8.47
C LEU A 351 -9.10 -5.35 -9.08
N GLY A 352 -8.65 -6.06 -10.11
CA GLY A 352 -9.40 -7.10 -10.79
C GLY A 352 -10.31 -6.55 -11.88
N ILE A 353 -10.08 -6.98 -13.12
CA ILE A 353 -10.89 -6.61 -14.29
C ILE A 353 -11.46 -7.85 -14.98
N GLY A 354 -12.58 -7.70 -15.69
CA GLY A 354 -13.21 -8.78 -16.45
C GLY A 354 -13.54 -10.01 -15.59
N LYS A 355 -12.90 -11.15 -15.86
CA LYS A 355 -13.11 -12.40 -15.10
C LYS A 355 -12.55 -12.37 -13.68
N ALA A 356 -11.64 -11.43 -13.40
CA ALA A 356 -11.00 -11.22 -12.11
C ALA A 356 -11.68 -10.12 -11.26
N THR A 357 -12.75 -9.48 -11.76
CA THR A 357 -13.51 -8.47 -11.01
C THR A 357 -13.95 -9.01 -9.64
N GLY A 358 -13.58 -8.30 -8.57
CA GLY A 358 -13.87 -8.71 -7.20
C GLY A 358 -13.12 -9.96 -6.76
N LYS A 359 -11.97 -10.31 -7.37
CA LYS A 359 -11.17 -11.51 -7.05
C LYS A 359 -9.67 -11.25 -6.91
N ALA A 360 -9.23 -10.00 -6.98
CA ALA A 360 -7.84 -9.62 -6.80
C ALA A 360 -7.70 -8.76 -5.53
N CYS A 361 -6.97 -7.65 -5.58
CA CYS A 361 -6.90 -6.71 -4.46
C CYS A 361 -8.17 -5.85 -4.35
N GLU A 362 -8.55 -5.52 -3.13
CA GLU A 362 -9.67 -4.62 -2.86
C GLU A 362 -9.23 -3.15 -2.79
N LEU A 363 -7.97 -2.90 -2.43
CA LEU A 363 -7.41 -1.55 -2.26
C LEU A 363 -6.18 -1.33 -3.13
N ALA A 364 -5.99 -0.10 -3.59
CA ALA A 364 -4.75 0.36 -4.21
C ALA A 364 -4.53 1.84 -3.89
N TYR A 365 -3.28 2.29 -3.88
CA TYR A 365 -2.95 3.72 -3.73
C TYR A 365 -3.38 4.52 -4.97
N HIS A 366 -4.08 5.64 -4.77
CA HIS A 366 -4.41 6.55 -5.87
C HIS A 366 -3.25 7.51 -6.19
N ASN A 367 -2.11 6.98 -6.60
CA ASN A 367 -0.89 7.77 -6.86
C ASN A 367 -1.14 8.94 -7.82
N GLN A 368 -1.92 8.71 -8.88
CA GLN A 368 -2.28 9.75 -9.85
C GLN A 368 -2.96 10.97 -9.19
N LEU A 369 -3.87 10.76 -8.23
CA LEU A 369 -4.55 11.85 -7.54
C LEU A 369 -3.55 12.62 -6.68
N MET A 370 -2.75 11.92 -5.87
CA MET A 370 -1.74 12.54 -5.01
C MET A 370 -0.77 13.41 -5.82
N VAL A 371 -0.24 12.89 -6.93
CA VAL A 371 0.66 13.63 -7.82
C VAL A 371 -0.02 14.88 -8.39
N LEU A 372 -1.27 14.75 -8.85
CA LEU A 372 -1.99 15.86 -9.46
C LEU A 372 -2.43 16.93 -8.44
N LEU A 373 -2.62 16.56 -7.18
CA LEU A 373 -2.85 17.50 -6.08
C LEU A 373 -1.66 18.46 -5.93
N TRP A 374 -0.44 17.92 -5.82
CA TRP A 374 0.78 18.74 -5.73
C TRP A 374 1.08 19.47 -7.04
N SER A 375 0.88 18.83 -8.19
CA SER A 375 1.04 19.47 -9.50
C SER A 375 0.14 20.71 -9.62
N THR A 376 -1.14 20.58 -9.27
CA THR A 376 -2.13 21.67 -9.30
C THR A 376 -1.80 22.76 -8.29
N LEU A 377 -1.31 22.41 -7.10
CA LEU A 377 -0.95 23.39 -6.09
C LEU A 377 0.22 24.28 -6.55
N ALA A 378 1.21 23.70 -7.26
CA ALA A 378 2.35 24.41 -7.81
C ALA A 378 1.99 25.23 -9.06
N SER A 379 1.20 24.67 -9.99
CA SER A 379 0.82 25.37 -11.23
C SER A 379 -0.31 26.38 -11.04
N ARG A 380 -1.14 26.20 -10.00
CA ARG A 380 -2.43 26.88 -9.77
C ARG A 380 -3.41 26.66 -10.93
N ASP A 381 -3.27 25.54 -11.62
CA ASP A 381 -4.03 25.18 -12.81
C ASP A 381 -4.59 23.75 -12.70
N VAL A 382 -5.92 23.63 -12.73
CA VAL A 382 -6.60 22.33 -12.56
C VAL A 382 -6.79 21.57 -13.87
N ARG A 383 -6.40 22.13 -15.03
CA ARG A 383 -6.68 21.52 -16.34
C ARG A 383 -6.08 20.12 -16.46
N LEU A 384 -4.79 19.97 -16.12
CA LEU A 384 -4.08 18.69 -16.15
C LEU A 384 -4.76 17.67 -15.22
N MET A 385 -5.05 18.09 -13.98
CA MET A 385 -5.70 17.21 -13.01
C MET A 385 -7.08 16.76 -13.47
N THR A 386 -7.90 17.70 -13.95
CA THR A 386 -9.25 17.40 -14.43
C THR A 386 -9.20 16.43 -15.61
N HIS A 387 -8.33 16.70 -16.59
CA HIS A 387 -8.20 15.85 -17.77
C HIS A 387 -7.73 14.44 -17.39
N ALA A 388 -6.66 14.33 -16.62
CA ALA A 388 -6.09 13.04 -16.24
C ALA A 388 -7.07 12.21 -15.40
N LEU A 389 -7.73 12.81 -14.40
CA LEU A 389 -8.69 12.09 -13.55
C LEU A 389 -9.97 11.70 -14.30
N HIS A 390 -10.43 12.52 -15.25
CA HIS A 390 -11.59 12.19 -16.09
C HIS A 390 -11.32 10.99 -17.02
N ASN A 391 -10.08 10.82 -17.46
CA ASN A 391 -9.67 9.75 -18.36
C ASN A 391 -9.13 8.51 -17.63
N MET A 392 -9.21 8.47 -16.30
CA MET A 392 -8.84 7.26 -15.53
C MET A 392 -9.74 6.09 -15.91
N PRO A 393 -9.21 4.86 -15.99
CA PRO A 393 -10.05 3.69 -16.14
C PRO A 393 -11.04 3.57 -14.96
N PRO A 394 -12.27 3.10 -15.20
CA PRO A 394 -13.28 3.00 -14.15
C PRO A 394 -12.82 2.04 -13.05
N THR A 395 -13.15 2.37 -11.80
CA THR A 395 -12.84 1.51 -10.66
C THR A 395 -13.74 0.27 -10.69
N PRO A 396 -13.18 -0.95 -10.63
CA PRO A 396 -13.98 -2.17 -10.61
C PRO A 396 -14.91 -2.25 -9.39
N PRO A 397 -16.12 -2.86 -9.52
CA PRO A 397 -16.97 -3.15 -8.36
C PRO A 397 -16.25 -4.01 -7.32
N GLY A 398 -16.48 -3.73 -6.04
CA GLY A 398 -15.84 -4.44 -4.93
C GLY A 398 -14.36 -4.07 -4.72
N ALA A 399 -13.90 -2.97 -5.29
CA ALA A 399 -12.59 -2.39 -5.04
C ALA A 399 -12.69 -0.86 -4.84
N THR A 400 -11.72 -0.26 -4.17
CA THR A 400 -11.65 1.19 -4.02
C THR A 400 -10.22 1.68 -3.81
N TRP A 401 -10.06 2.99 -3.74
CA TRP A 401 -8.76 3.64 -3.63
C TRP A 401 -8.41 4.02 -2.21
N LEU A 402 -7.12 4.03 -1.90
CA LEU A 402 -6.56 4.86 -0.84
C LEU A 402 -6.18 6.22 -1.43
N THR A 403 -6.83 7.28 -0.96
CA THR A 403 -6.53 8.66 -1.38
C THR A 403 -5.67 9.32 -0.31
N TYR A 404 -4.58 9.98 -0.71
CA TYR A 404 -3.58 10.45 0.24
C TYR A 404 -2.90 11.72 -0.26
N VAL A 405 -2.35 12.51 0.68
CA VAL A 405 -1.58 13.73 0.39
C VAL A 405 -0.08 13.43 0.44
N ARG A 406 0.37 12.64 1.41
CA ARG A 406 1.74 12.16 1.57
C ARG A 406 1.76 10.72 2.07
N ASN A 407 2.91 10.08 1.94
CA ASN A 407 3.21 8.76 2.44
C ASN A 407 4.67 8.73 2.92
N HIS A 408 5.15 7.55 3.30
CA HIS A 408 6.51 7.34 3.78
C HIS A 408 7.59 7.44 2.68
N ASP A 409 7.20 7.50 1.42
CA ASP A 409 8.08 7.58 0.27
C ASP A 409 8.06 8.97 -0.38
N ASP A 410 8.98 9.16 -1.31
CA ASP A 410 9.07 10.34 -2.16
C ASP A 410 7.87 10.51 -3.12
N ILE A 411 7.66 11.73 -3.60
CA ILE A 411 6.67 12.05 -4.64
C ILE A 411 7.33 11.86 -6.00
N GLY A 412 6.96 10.78 -6.70
CA GLY A 412 7.29 10.56 -8.12
C GLY A 412 6.24 11.18 -9.04
N TRP A 413 6.67 11.98 -10.02
CA TRP A 413 5.75 12.71 -10.90
C TRP A 413 5.14 11.82 -11.99
N ALA A 414 4.07 11.10 -11.65
CA ALA A 414 3.21 10.36 -12.59
C ALA A 414 2.38 11.28 -13.53
N VAL A 415 3.04 12.25 -14.16
CA VAL A 415 2.49 13.10 -15.19
C VAL A 415 2.93 12.52 -16.53
N THR A 416 2.03 11.85 -17.24
CA THR A 416 2.36 11.28 -18.56
C THR A 416 2.43 12.36 -19.62
N ASP A 417 3.28 12.15 -20.64
CA ASP A 417 3.41 13.09 -21.75
C ASP A 417 2.11 13.21 -22.55
N GLN A 418 1.32 12.14 -22.63
CA GLN A 418 -0.02 12.14 -23.23
C GLN A 418 -0.98 13.07 -22.48
N ASN A 419 -1.11 12.92 -21.15
CA ASN A 419 -2.03 13.75 -20.36
C ASN A 419 -1.59 15.21 -20.33
N ALA A 420 -0.27 15.46 -20.25
CA ALA A 420 0.28 16.81 -20.32
C ALA A 420 0.01 17.45 -21.68
N GLY A 421 0.29 16.73 -22.78
CA GLY A 421 0.08 17.20 -24.14
C GLY A 421 -1.38 17.55 -24.44
N ALA A 422 -2.32 16.76 -23.92
CA ALA A 422 -3.76 16.98 -24.09
C ALA A 422 -4.26 18.31 -23.49
N VAL A 423 -3.52 18.91 -22.56
CA VAL A 423 -3.83 20.22 -21.98
C VAL A 423 -2.85 21.32 -22.39
N GLY A 424 -2.03 21.06 -23.42
CA GLY A 424 -1.05 22.01 -23.97
C GLY A 424 0.23 22.18 -23.15
N LEU A 425 0.56 21.21 -22.29
CA LEU A 425 1.81 21.16 -21.53
C LEU A 425 2.79 20.16 -22.18
N ASN A 426 4.08 20.40 -22.00
CA ASN A 426 5.10 19.39 -22.27
C ASN A 426 5.35 18.60 -20.98
N GLY A 427 5.15 17.28 -21.01
CA GLY A 427 5.23 16.45 -19.80
C GLY A 427 6.61 16.48 -19.14
N PHE A 428 7.68 16.37 -19.92
CA PHE A 428 9.05 16.49 -19.42
C PHE A 428 9.30 17.84 -18.73
N LEU A 429 9.02 18.96 -19.42
CA LEU A 429 9.22 20.30 -18.84
C LEU A 429 8.36 20.54 -17.60
N HIS A 430 7.14 19.98 -17.57
CA HIS A 430 6.27 20.08 -16.40
C HIS A 430 6.85 19.32 -15.20
N ARG A 431 7.39 18.11 -15.42
CA ARG A 431 8.10 17.35 -14.36
C ARG A 431 9.32 18.12 -13.84
N GLN A 432 10.12 18.74 -14.72
CA GLN A 432 11.25 19.59 -14.32
C GLN A 432 10.80 20.81 -13.49
N PHE A 433 9.74 21.50 -13.92
CA PHE A 433 9.14 22.59 -13.14
C PHE A 433 8.74 22.14 -11.73
N LEU A 434 8.10 20.97 -11.61
CA LEU A 434 7.67 20.46 -10.31
C LEU A 434 8.87 20.09 -9.41
N ASN A 435 9.91 19.50 -9.99
CA ASN A 435 11.18 19.23 -9.30
C ASN A 435 11.82 20.51 -8.76
N ASP A 436 11.95 21.54 -9.58
CA ASP A 436 12.52 22.82 -9.16
C ASP A 436 11.62 23.55 -8.14
N PHE A 437 10.29 23.49 -8.33
CA PHE A 437 9.35 24.11 -7.41
C PHE A 437 9.44 23.48 -6.03
N TYR A 438 9.31 22.17 -5.92
CA TYR A 438 9.23 21.51 -4.62
C TYR A 438 10.58 21.28 -3.94
N SER A 439 11.69 21.26 -4.68
CA SER A 439 13.04 21.39 -4.10
C SER A 439 13.36 22.83 -3.65
N GLY A 440 12.44 23.77 -3.91
CA GLY A 440 12.57 25.16 -3.48
C GLY A 440 13.56 25.99 -4.31
N LYS A 441 13.99 25.49 -5.47
CA LYS A 441 14.90 26.16 -6.43
C LYS A 441 14.17 27.13 -7.35
N PHE A 442 12.90 26.88 -7.65
CA PHE A 442 12.09 27.76 -8.49
C PHE A 442 11.79 29.09 -7.78
N ALA A 443 11.93 30.20 -8.50
CA ALA A 443 11.67 31.53 -7.97
C ALA A 443 10.21 31.68 -7.51
N GLY A 444 10.01 32.12 -6.26
CA GLY A 444 8.68 32.25 -5.67
C GLY A 444 8.06 30.94 -5.17
N SER A 445 8.83 29.84 -5.13
CA SER A 445 8.39 28.62 -4.45
C SER A 445 8.25 28.82 -2.94
N PHE A 446 7.13 28.33 -2.40
CA PHE A 446 6.91 28.26 -0.96
C PHE A 446 7.50 26.99 -0.34
N ALA A 447 7.83 25.97 -1.12
CA ALA A 447 8.12 24.63 -0.62
C ALA A 447 9.52 24.50 0.00
N ALA A 448 9.63 23.65 1.01
CA ALA A 448 10.88 23.13 1.56
C ALA A 448 10.92 21.61 1.40
N GLY A 449 11.43 21.14 0.26
CA GLY A 449 11.71 19.73 0.01
C GLY A 449 13.10 19.53 -0.58
N ALA A 450 13.41 18.30 -0.97
CA ALA A 450 14.67 17.93 -1.61
C ALA A 450 14.46 16.91 -2.75
N LEU A 451 15.33 16.95 -3.75
CA LEU A 451 15.35 15.96 -4.83
C LEU A 451 15.79 14.60 -4.28
N PHE A 452 15.16 13.52 -4.72
CA PHE A 452 15.52 12.15 -4.41
C PHE A 452 15.78 11.37 -5.71
N GLN A 453 16.83 10.55 -5.70
CA GLN A 453 17.24 9.67 -6.82
C GLN A 453 17.25 10.42 -8.16
N PHE A 454 17.96 11.55 -8.22
CA PHE A 454 18.10 12.31 -9.45
C PHE A 454 18.97 11.52 -10.44
N ASN A 455 18.39 11.11 -11.55
CA ASN A 455 19.11 10.41 -12.60
C ASN A 455 19.68 11.43 -13.60
N PRO A 456 21.01 11.61 -13.71
CA PRO A 456 21.61 12.61 -14.60
C PRO A 456 21.43 12.29 -16.10
N LEU A 457 21.12 11.04 -16.46
CA LEU A 457 20.92 10.62 -17.84
C LEU A 457 19.50 10.92 -18.34
N THR A 458 18.50 10.65 -17.50
CA THR A 458 17.08 10.87 -17.85
C THR A 458 16.56 12.23 -17.37
N LEU A 459 17.30 12.88 -16.47
CA LEU A 459 16.90 14.05 -15.68
C LEU A 459 15.64 13.80 -14.82
N ASP A 460 15.28 12.54 -14.61
CA ASP A 460 14.18 12.18 -13.73
C ASP A 460 14.60 12.37 -12.26
N ALA A 461 13.64 12.78 -11.44
CA ALA A 461 13.85 12.94 -10.00
C ALA A 461 12.51 12.90 -9.30
N ARG A 462 12.56 12.60 -8.00
CA ARG A 462 11.40 12.65 -7.10
C ARG A 462 11.63 13.64 -5.98
N ILE A 463 10.61 13.87 -5.15
CA ILE A 463 10.66 14.85 -4.06
C ILE A 463 10.42 14.23 -2.70
N SER A 464 11.36 14.48 -1.78
CA SER A 464 11.21 14.23 -0.35
C SER A 464 10.77 15.50 0.39
N GLY A 465 9.83 15.34 1.32
CA GLY A 465 9.38 16.40 2.24
C GLY A 465 8.04 16.07 2.89
N THR A 466 7.82 16.55 4.11
CA THR A 466 6.51 16.44 4.81
C THR A 466 5.46 17.28 4.09
N ALA A 467 4.17 16.98 4.29
CA ALA A 467 3.13 17.78 3.65
C ALA A 467 3.24 19.25 4.09
N ALA A 468 3.51 19.51 5.37
CA ALA A 468 3.62 20.85 5.90
C ALA A 468 4.80 21.62 5.29
N SER A 469 5.98 21.01 5.21
CA SER A 469 7.15 21.65 4.60
C SER A 469 6.96 21.90 3.10
N LEU A 470 6.37 20.96 2.37
CA LEU A 470 6.06 21.13 0.95
C LEU A 470 4.97 22.18 0.71
N ALA A 471 3.99 22.33 1.61
CA ALA A 471 2.98 23.39 1.58
C ALA A 471 3.52 24.78 2.00
N GLY A 472 4.79 24.84 2.44
CA GLY A 472 5.53 26.04 2.78
C GLY A 472 5.48 26.46 4.25
N MET A 473 5.02 25.59 5.13
CA MET A 473 4.98 25.84 6.58
C MET A 473 6.39 26.08 7.14
N GLU A 474 7.36 25.26 6.74
CA GLU A 474 8.73 25.32 7.26
C GLU A 474 9.40 26.65 6.94
N ARG A 475 9.42 27.05 5.65
CA ARG A 475 9.97 28.35 5.24
C ARG A 475 9.28 29.52 5.92
N ALA A 476 7.94 29.48 6.01
CA ALA A 476 7.17 30.54 6.64
C ALA A 476 7.45 30.65 8.15
N THR A 477 7.61 29.52 8.83
CA THR A 477 7.95 29.47 10.26
C THR A 477 9.35 30.02 10.51
N VAL A 478 10.34 29.62 9.71
CA VAL A 478 11.72 30.13 9.80
C VAL A 478 11.76 31.65 9.54
N ALA A 479 10.97 32.15 8.60
CA ALA A 479 10.90 33.58 8.28
C ALA A 479 10.05 34.42 9.26
N GLY A 480 9.30 33.79 10.18
CA GLY A 480 8.32 34.49 11.02
C GLY A 480 7.16 35.11 10.23
N ASP A 481 6.84 34.59 9.04
CA ASP A 481 5.81 35.13 8.16
C ASP A 481 4.44 34.51 8.46
N PHE A 482 3.69 35.16 9.37
CA PHE A 482 2.36 34.71 9.79
C PHE A 482 1.34 34.62 8.63
N LEU A 483 1.49 35.43 7.59
CA LEU A 483 0.61 35.36 6.43
C LEU A 483 0.88 34.07 5.65
N GLN A 484 2.15 33.73 5.42
CA GLN A 484 2.52 32.49 4.74
C GLN A 484 2.23 31.24 5.58
N ILE A 485 2.34 31.32 6.91
CA ILE A 485 1.88 30.24 7.82
C ILE A 485 0.39 30.00 7.62
N GLY A 486 -0.43 31.06 7.65
CA GLY A 486 -1.87 30.94 7.41
C GLY A 486 -2.22 30.41 6.02
N LEU A 487 -1.43 30.75 4.99
CA LEU A 487 -1.58 30.17 3.66
C LEU A 487 -1.19 28.69 3.63
N ALA A 488 -0.11 28.28 4.31
CA ALA A 488 0.30 26.87 4.40
C ALA A 488 -0.79 26.01 5.05
N VAL A 489 -1.41 26.48 6.16
CA VAL A 489 -2.57 25.81 6.78
C VAL A 489 -3.69 25.61 5.76
N ARG A 490 -4.04 26.65 5.00
CA ARG A 490 -5.11 26.56 3.98
C ARG A 490 -4.77 25.63 2.84
N ARG A 491 -3.51 25.59 2.38
CA ARG A 491 -3.05 24.64 1.35
C ARG A 491 -3.20 23.20 1.86
N LEU A 492 -2.76 22.91 3.08
CA LEU A 492 -2.91 21.59 3.68
C LEU A 492 -4.37 21.16 3.79
N LEU A 493 -5.24 22.03 4.32
CA LEU A 493 -6.67 21.75 4.42
C LEU A 493 -7.34 21.59 3.04
N LEU A 494 -6.89 22.33 2.03
CA LEU A 494 -7.35 22.18 0.64
C LEU A 494 -7.00 20.79 0.10
N LEU A 495 -5.73 20.37 0.20
CA LEU A 495 -5.29 19.05 -0.26
C LEU A 495 -6.09 17.94 0.42
N HIS A 496 -6.24 18.05 1.75
CA HIS A 496 -6.98 17.07 2.54
C HIS A 496 -8.48 17.07 2.23
N SER A 497 -9.09 18.22 1.96
CA SER A 497 -10.51 18.29 1.58
C SER A 497 -10.82 17.50 0.31
N ILE A 498 -9.87 17.44 -0.63
CA ILE A 498 -10.05 16.72 -1.89
C ILE A 498 -10.01 15.21 -1.64
N ILE A 499 -9.00 14.70 -0.93
CA ILE A 499 -8.92 13.26 -0.66
C ILE A 499 -10.12 12.77 0.17
N MET A 500 -10.64 13.62 1.07
CA MET A 500 -11.84 13.32 1.86
C MET A 500 -13.11 13.25 1.01
N ALA A 501 -13.20 14.05 -0.06
CA ALA A 501 -14.36 14.10 -0.95
C ALA A 501 -14.24 13.21 -2.20
N PHE A 502 -13.06 12.64 -2.48
CA PHE A 502 -12.81 11.86 -3.69
C PHE A 502 -13.39 10.45 -3.65
N GLY A 503 -13.91 9.95 -2.52
CA GLY A 503 -14.31 8.53 -2.41
C GLY A 503 -13.11 7.58 -2.23
N GLY A 504 -13.38 6.35 -1.82
CA GLY A 504 -12.35 5.46 -1.26
C GLY A 504 -11.99 5.81 0.18
N ILE A 505 -10.85 5.36 0.70
CA ILE A 505 -10.39 5.61 2.07
C ILE A 505 -9.35 6.74 2.05
N PRO A 506 -9.65 7.91 2.62
CA PRO A 506 -8.64 8.95 2.82
C PRO A 506 -7.64 8.47 3.86
N LEU A 507 -6.36 8.52 3.54
CA LEU A 507 -5.26 8.07 4.38
C LEU A 507 -4.44 9.29 4.82
N LEU A 508 -4.43 9.56 6.14
CA LEU A 508 -3.59 10.57 6.76
C LEU A 508 -2.20 9.99 7.03
N TYR A 509 -1.16 10.75 6.68
CA TYR A 509 0.21 10.42 7.04
C TYR A 509 0.54 11.04 8.40
N MET A 510 1.17 10.26 9.28
CA MET A 510 1.44 10.66 10.66
C MET A 510 2.03 12.07 10.76
N GLY A 511 1.33 12.95 11.49
CA GLY A 511 1.80 14.30 11.78
C GLY A 511 1.28 15.38 10.83
N ASP A 512 0.70 15.02 9.68
CA ASP A 512 0.07 15.99 8.78
C ASP A 512 -1.07 16.75 9.49
N GLU A 513 -1.74 16.09 10.44
CA GLU A 513 -2.87 16.65 11.19
C GLU A 513 -2.49 17.69 12.24
N VAL A 514 -1.21 17.73 12.62
CA VAL A 514 -0.64 18.72 13.53
C VAL A 514 0.37 19.63 12.84
N GLY A 515 0.72 19.34 11.59
CA GLY A 515 1.69 20.09 10.79
C GLY A 515 3.14 19.83 11.17
N LEU A 516 3.53 18.56 11.34
CA LEU A 516 4.94 18.19 11.53
C LEU A 516 5.78 18.63 10.32
N LEU A 517 6.93 19.22 10.62
CA LEU A 517 7.90 19.67 9.62
C LEU A 517 8.90 18.57 9.31
N ASN A 518 9.78 18.82 8.33
CA ASN A 518 10.87 17.92 8.00
C ASN A 518 11.77 17.63 9.21
N ASP A 519 12.17 16.37 9.34
CA ASP A 519 13.30 15.98 10.17
C ASP A 519 14.59 16.26 9.40
N HIS A 520 15.49 17.06 9.97
CA HIS A 520 16.82 17.29 9.41
C HIS A 520 17.91 16.51 10.15
N SER A 521 17.59 15.92 11.32
CA SER A 521 18.52 15.14 12.16
C SER A 521 18.91 13.80 11.56
N TYR A 522 18.15 13.30 10.57
CA TYR A 522 18.52 12.07 9.84
C TYR A 522 19.91 12.13 9.21
N ARG A 523 20.41 13.34 8.91
CA ARG A 523 21.76 13.56 8.35
C ARG A 523 22.87 13.22 9.34
N ASP A 524 22.58 13.30 10.63
CA ASP A 524 23.52 13.00 11.71
C ASP A 524 23.55 11.49 12.03
N ASN A 525 22.57 10.74 11.52
CA ASN A 525 22.52 9.29 11.66
C ASN A 525 23.14 8.61 10.43
N ALA A 526 24.30 7.97 10.61
CA ALA A 526 25.04 7.30 9.54
C ALA A 526 24.22 6.26 8.73
N TRP A 527 23.21 5.65 9.36
CA TRP A 527 22.32 4.68 8.72
C TRP A 527 21.21 5.33 7.89
N LYS A 528 20.87 6.59 8.17
CA LYS A 528 19.77 7.33 7.51
C LYS A 528 20.27 8.38 6.53
N ALA A 529 21.47 8.93 6.74
CA ALA A 529 21.97 10.12 6.05
C ALA A 529 22.03 10.01 4.51
N ARG A 530 22.14 8.79 3.98
CA ARG A 530 22.19 8.54 2.52
C ARG A 530 20.81 8.57 1.85
N ASP A 531 19.74 8.45 2.63
CA ASP A 531 18.37 8.39 2.12
C ASP A 531 17.57 9.58 2.66
N ASN A 532 17.32 10.57 1.81
CA ASN A 532 16.60 11.76 2.24
C ASN A 532 15.08 11.54 2.41
N ARG A 533 14.54 10.34 2.17
CA ARG A 533 13.15 10.02 2.54
C ARG A 533 12.94 10.14 4.05
N TRP A 534 13.98 9.90 4.86
CA TRP A 534 13.96 10.15 6.31
C TRP A 534 13.62 11.59 6.67
N MET A 535 13.80 12.55 5.76
CA MET A 535 13.36 13.93 5.94
C MET A 535 11.87 14.04 6.28
N HIS A 536 11.05 13.16 5.70
CA HIS A 536 9.60 13.16 5.91
C HIS A 536 9.14 11.95 6.71
N ARG A 537 10.01 11.43 7.58
CA ARG A 537 9.69 10.41 8.58
C ARG A 537 10.07 10.93 9.98
N PRO A 538 9.56 12.11 10.42
CA PRO A 538 9.85 12.63 11.75
C PRO A 538 9.19 11.76 12.81
N ALA A 539 9.75 11.74 14.02
CA ALA A 539 9.03 11.25 15.20
C ALA A 539 7.82 12.16 15.48
N MET A 540 6.74 11.57 16.01
CA MET A 540 5.55 12.29 16.42
C MET A 540 5.91 13.27 17.54
N ASN A 541 5.59 14.55 17.34
CA ASN A 541 5.75 15.56 18.40
C ASN A 541 4.48 15.62 19.24
N TRP A 542 4.45 14.86 20.34
CA TRP A 542 3.30 14.81 21.23
C TRP A 542 3.02 16.15 21.93
N GLU A 543 4.03 16.97 22.24
CA GLU A 543 3.81 18.33 22.76
C GLU A 543 3.01 19.19 21.77
N GLN A 544 3.37 19.12 20.48
CA GLN A 544 2.62 19.77 19.40
C GLN A 544 1.22 19.16 19.24
N ALA A 545 1.07 17.84 19.34
CA ALA A 545 -0.23 17.17 19.27
C ALA A 545 -1.15 17.49 20.47
N HIS A 546 -0.59 17.81 21.65
CA HIS A 546 -1.36 18.32 22.78
C HIS A 546 -1.93 19.72 22.53
N GLN A 547 -1.32 20.50 21.61
CA GLN A 547 -1.86 21.80 21.17
C GLN A 547 -3.01 21.70 20.17
N ARG A 548 -3.48 20.49 19.80
CA ARG A 548 -4.57 20.29 18.84
C ARG A 548 -5.91 20.97 19.19
N ARG A 549 -6.09 21.34 20.45
CA ARG A 549 -7.27 22.09 20.94
C ARG A 549 -7.04 23.60 21.00
N ASN A 550 -5.82 24.06 20.78
CA ASN A 550 -5.44 25.47 20.82
C ASN A 550 -5.51 26.08 19.40
N LEU A 551 -6.60 26.80 19.10
CA LEU A 551 -6.84 27.42 17.79
C LEU A 551 -5.85 28.54 17.43
N SER A 552 -5.06 29.06 18.38
CA SER A 552 -3.99 30.01 18.04
C SER A 552 -2.73 29.32 17.52
N SER A 553 -2.61 28.01 17.72
CA SER A 553 -1.49 27.21 17.22
C SER A 553 -1.78 26.66 15.82
N VAL A 554 -0.72 26.38 15.05
CA VAL A 554 -0.83 25.70 13.74
C VAL A 554 -1.48 24.32 13.90
N ALA A 555 -1.06 23.56 14.91
CA ALA A 555 -1.60 22.24 15.20
C ALA A 555 -3.11 22.28 15.45
N GLY A 556 -3.59 23.21 16.27
CA GLY A 556 -5.02 23.33 16.56
C GLY A 556 -5.85 23.79 15.37
N GLN A 557 -5.31 24.66 14.51
CA GLN A 557 -5.98 25.06 13.26
C GLN A 557 -6.11 23.89 12.28
N LEU A 558 -5.02 23.14 12.05
CA LEU A 558 -5.00 21.99 11.17
C LEU A 558 -5.90 20.87 11.68
N TYR A 559 -5.72 20.47 12.94
CA TYR A 559 -6.49 19.40 13.55
C TYR A 559 -7.99 19.72 13.54
N THR A 560 -8.39 20.93 13.95
CA THR A 560 -9.80 21.34 13.93
C THR A 560 -10.36 21.34 12.50
N GLY A 561 -9.63 21.87 11.53
CA GLY A 561 -10.05 21.88 10.12
C GLY A 561 -10.21 20.47 9.55
N LEU A 562 -9.26 19.58 9.83
CA LEU A 562 -9.33 18.18 9.40
C LEU A 562 -10.48 17.44 10.08
N ARG A 563 -10.69 17.63 11.38
CA ARG A 563 -11.84 17.05 12.10
C ARG A 563 -13.16 17.47 11.49
N GLN A 564 -13.30 18.74 11.09
CA GLN A 564 -14.50 19.20 10.38
C GLN A 564 -14.69 18.48 9.04
N LEU A 565 -13.63 18.31 8.25
CA LEU A 565 -13.67 17.56 6.99
C LEU A 565 -14.04 16.09 7.22
N ILE A 566 -13.44 15.46 8.22
CA ILE A 566 -13.70 14.06 8.60
C ILE A 566 -15.15 13.88 9.04
N VAL A 567 -15.65 14.75 9.93
CA VAL A 567 -17.05 14.70 10.39
C VAL A 567 -17.99 14.90 9.22
N ALA A 568 -17.74 15.87 8.33
CA ALA A 568 -18.56 16.09 7.15
C ALA A 568 -18.59 14.83 6.26
N ARG A 569 -17.42 14.27 5.93
CA ARG A 569 -17.32 13.03 5.15
C ARG A 569 -18.14 11.90 5.76
N LYS A 570 -17.97 11.63 7.05
CA LYS A 570 -18.67 10.55 7.76
C LYS A 570 -20.19 10.71 7.73
N HIS A 571 -20.71 11.94 7.69
CA HIS A 571 -22.15 12.21 7.58
C HIS A 571 -22.67 12.27 6.14
N THR A 572 -21.79 12.22 5.13
CA THR A 572 -22.17 12.27 3.72
C THR A 572 -22.23 10.86 3.12
N ALA A 573 -23.39 10.21 3.21
CA ALA A 573 -23.60 8.85 2.68
C ALA A 573 -23.28 8.72 1.17
N ALA A 574 -23.36 9.80 0.40
CA ALA A 574 -22.98 9.82 -1.02
C ALA A 574 -21.48 9.57 -1.26
N LEU A 575 -20.63 9.60 -0.23
CA LEU A 575 -19.22 9.23 -0.32
C LEU A 575 -18.95 7.74 -0.09
N HIS A 576 -20.00 6.93 0.11
CA HIS A 576 -19.90 5.48 0.04
C HIS A 576 -19.60 5.04 -1.39
N GLY A 577 -18.66 4.10 -1.56
CA GLY A 577 -18.40 3.44 -2.83
C GLY A 577 -17.23 4.01 -3.63
N PRO A 578 -17.12 3.66 -4.93
CA PRO A 578 -16.04 4.11 -5.79
C PRO A 578 -16.08 5.64 -6.03
N PRO A 579 -14.97 6.24 -6.52
CA PRO A 579 -14.84 7.68 -6.64
C PRO A 579 -15.91 8.35 -7.53
N PRO A 580 -16.24 9.63 -7.26
CA PRO A 580 -17.20 10.42 -8.01
C PRO A 580 -16.70 10.78 -9.42
N HIS A 581 -17.61 11.18 -10.30
CA HIS A 581 -17.26 11.75 -11.60
C HIS A 581 -16.72 13.19 -11.44
N THR A 582 -15.61 13.51 -12.11
CA THR A 582 -14.99 14.84 -12.11
C THR A 582 -15.51 15.71 -13.25
N GLN A 583 -15.89 16.96 -12.97
CA GLN A 583 -16.23 17.97 -13.99
C GLN A 583 -15.55 19.32 -13.70
N CYS A 584 -15.21 20.07 -14.76
CA CYS A 584 -14.61 21.40 -14.68
C CYS A 584 -15.61 22.47 -15.11
N GLY A 585 -15.68 23.56 -14.32
CA GLY A 585 -16.41 24.78 -14.68
C GLY A 585 -15.50 25.96 -15.07
N GLN A 586 -14.26 26.04 -14.56
CA GLN A 586 -13.28 27.12 -14.79
C GLN A 586 -11.83 26.65 -14.50
N ILE A 587 -10.80 27.31 -15.08
CA ILE A 587 -9.36 26.96 -14.97
C ILE A 587 -8.86 26.78 -13.53
N THR A 588 -9.49 27.43 -12.55
CA THR A 588 -9.08 27.40 -11.14
C THR A 588 -10.09 26.70 -10.23
N ARG A 589 -11.16 26.09 -10.78
CA ARG A 589 -12.24 25.47 -10.02
C ARG A 589 -12.51 24.06 -10.50
N MET A 590 -12.48 23.11 -9.57
CA MET A 590 -12.86 21.73 -9.79
C MET A 590 -14.12 21.40 -9.00
N CYS A 591 -15.05 20.65 -9.61
CA CYS A 591 -16.22 20.11 -8.92
C CYS A 591 -16.19 18.57 -8.95
N LEU A 592 -16.43 17.95 -7.80
CA LEU A 592 -16.58 16.50 -7.65
C LEU A 592 -18.07 16.18 -7.52
N HIS A 593 -18.56 15.21 -8.31
CA HIS A 593 -19.97 14.80 -8.31
C HIS A 593 -20.12 13.31 -7.98
N SER A 594 -20.68 12.99 -6.82
CA SER A 594 -21.05 11.62 -6.47
C SER A 594 -22.55 11.41 -6.66
N ILE A 595 -22.93 10.36 -7.39
CA ILE A 595 -24.35 9.94 -7.58
C ILE A 595 -25.24 11.11 -8.04
N GLY A 596 -24.75 11.93 -8.99
CA GLY A 596 -25.52 13.04 -9.58
C GLY A 596 -25.74 14.26 -8.67
N ARG A 597 -25.11 14.33 -7.50
CA ARG A 597 -25.09 15.52 -6.62
C ARG A 597 -23.69 16.12 -6.58
N ILE A 598 -23.59 17.45 -6.45
CA ILE A 598 -22.28 18.11 -6.20
C ILE A 598 -21.85 17.73 -4.79
N THR A 599 -20.75 16.99 -4.67
CA THR A 599 -20.20 16.57 -3.38
C THR A 599 -19.14 17.54 -2.87
N ALA A 600 -18.43 18.22 -3.78
CA ALA A 600 -17.51 19.30 -3.43
C ALA A 600 -17.30 20.27 -4.60
N ALA A 601 -17.19 21.57 -4.30
CA ALA A 601 -16.72 22.60 -5.23
C ALA A 601 -15.46 23.25 -4.65
N ILE A 602 -14.36 23.19 -5.40
CA ILE A 602 -13.02 23.43 -4.87
C ILE A 602 -12.32 24.50 -5.71
N CYS A 603 -11.93 25.61 -5.08
CA CYS A 603 -11.30 26.75 -5.74
C CYS A 603 -9.81 26.82 -5.37
N TRP A 604 -8.95 26.65 -6.37
CA TRP A 604 -7.49 26.67 -6.27
C TRP A 604 -6.87 28.07 -6.40
N TYR A 605 -7.71 29.08 -6.68
CA TYR A 605 -7.30 30.49 -6.78
C TYR A 605 -7.88 31.30 -5.62
N TRP A 606 -7.01 32.03 -4.92
CA TRP A 606 -7.41 32.99 -3.89
C TRP A 606 -7.02 34.40 -4.32
N ARG A 607 -8.02 35.23 -4.61
CA ARG A 607 -7.87 36.69 -4.63
C ARG A 607 -7.95 37.17 -3.18
N ILE A 608 -6.98 37.98 -2.74
CA ILE A 608 -7.09 38.73 -1.48
C ILE A 608 -8.29 39.67 -1.65
N SER A 609 -9.42 39.33 -1.06
CA SER A 609 -10.62 40.15 -1.00
C SER A 609 -10.90 40.43 0.48
N THR A 610 -11.08 41.71 0.82
CA THR A 610 -11.35 42.24 2.17
C THR A 610 -12.74 41.87 2.70
N LYS A 611 -13.40 40.85 2.14
CA LYS A 611 -14.72 40.38 2.57
C LYS A 611 -14.60 38.98 3.20
N PRO A 612 -15.36 38.72 4.28
CA PRO A 612 -15.27 37.45 5.00
C PRO A 612 -15.61 36.27 4.08
N PRO A 613 -14.98 35.09 4.29
CA PRO A 613 -15.19 33.93 3.43
C PRO A 613 -16.65 33.50 3.51
N ARG A 614 -17.33 33.46 2.36
CA ARG A 614 -18.56 32.65 2.23
C ARG A 614 -18.14 31.19 2.41
N ARG A 615 -18.81 30.52 3.36
CA ARG A 615 -18.61 29.12 3.76
C ARG A 615 -18.18 28.24 2.58
N LEU A 616 -17.13 27.45 2.79
CA LEU A 616 -16.90 26.22 2.03
C LEU A 616 -18.10 25.32 2.33
N MET A 617 -19.11 25.32 1.46
CA MET A 617 -20.23 24.38 1.56
C MET A 617 -19.78 23.08 0.88
N LEU A 618 -19.40 22.09 1.70
CA LEU A 618 -19.72 20.70 1.38
C LEU A 618 -21.25 20.63 1.43
N ALA A 619 -21.88 20.33 0.30
CA ALA A 619 -23.34 20.19 0.20
C ALA A 619 -23.77 18.78 0.63
#